data_AF-A0A2A3U254-F1
#
_entry.id   AF-A0A2A3U254-F1
#
_cell.length_a   1.000
_cell.length_b   1.000
_cell.length_c   1.000
_cell.angle_alpha   90.00
_cell.angle_beta   90.00
_cell.angle_gamma   90.00
#
_symmetry.space_group_name_H-M   'P 1'
#
loop_
_entity.id
_entity.type
_entity.pdbx_description
1 polymer ?
#
loop_
_entity_poly.entity_id
_entity_poly.type
_entity_poly.pdbx_seq_one_letter_code
_entity_poly.pdbx_strand_id
1 'polypeptide(L)'
;MRALPNFQQVDLTGLMTRYFELAQREADNQLLLVKNGKIRVLITTFQQVYRRLLAESRILAKAPLTVEDYYIEFFAGAVINLSVTWLERGMPESPRLMGQKASRFLLRT
;
A
#
# COMPACT_ATOMS: atom_id res chain seq x y z
N MET A 1 -32.65 1.09 -16.02
CA MET A 1 -31.74 0.55 -14.99
C MET A 1 -30.44 1.35 -15.05
N ARG A 2 -30.16 2.20 -14.06
CA ARG A 2 -28.84 2.85 -13.94
C ARG A 2 -27.83 1.73 -13.65
N ALA A 3 -26.90 1.47 -14.57
CA ALA A 3 -25.76 0.64 -14.28
C ALA A 3 -25.07 1.22 -13.04
N LEU A 4 -25.01 0.45 -11.97
CA LEU A 4 -24.14 0.77 -10.84
C LEU A 4 -22.74 0.97 -11.43
N PRO A 5 -21.99 2.01 -11.02
CA PRO A 5 -20.64 2.20 -11.53
C PRO A 5 -19.89 0.88 -11.34
N ASN A 6 -19.45 0.29 -12.46
CA ASN A 6 -18.56 -0.87 -12.46
C ASN A 6 -17.28 -0.40 -11.79
N PHE A 7 -17.21 -0.55 -10.48
CA PHE A 7 -16.03 -0.25 -9.74
C PHE A 7 -14.97 -1.26 -10.16
N GLN A 8 -14.08 -0.82 -11.05
CA GLN A 8 -12.99 -1.65 -11.55
C GLN A 8 -12.15 -2.09 -10.36
N GLN A 9 -12.08 -3.41 -10.16
CA GLN A 9 -11.14 -3.99 -9.22
C GLN A 9 -9.73 -3.61 -9.65
N VAL A 10 -8.90 -3.26 -8.69
CA VAL A 10 -7.50 -2.91 -8.93
C VAL A 10 -6.64 -4.12 -8.57
N ASP A 11 -5.65 -4.44 -9.38
CA ASP A 11 -4.67 -5.45 -9.02
C ASP A 11 -3.69 -4.92 -7.96
N LEU A 12 -2.86 -5.80 -7.40
CA LEU A 12 -1.89 -5.40 -6.36
C LEU A 12 -0.92 -4.33 -6.88
N THR A 13 -0.49 -4.44 -8.14
CA THR A 13 0.41 -3.46 -8.77
C THR A 13 -0.22 -2.07 -8.86
N GLY A 14 -1.48 -1.99 -9.29
CA GLY A 14 -2.23 -0.74 -9.37
C GLY A 14 -2.50 -0.15 -7.99
N LEU A 15 -2.81 -0.99 -6.99
CA LEU A 15 -2.98 -0.55 -5.60
C LEU A 15 -1.69 0.06 -5.06
N MET A 16 -0.56 -0.63 -5.20
CA MET A 16 0.73 -0.14 -4.73
C MET A 16 1.15 1.13 -5.48
N THR A 17 0.90 1.21 -6.79
CA THR A 17 1.17 2.42 -7.57
C THR A 17 0.44 3.63 -6.99
N ARG A 18 -0.87 3.51 -6.73
CA ARG A 18 -1.66 4.58 -6.11
C ARG A 18 -1.19 4.93 -4.71
N TYR A 19 -0.76 3.94 -3.92
CA TYR A 19 -0.18 4.18 -2.61
C TYR A 19 1.12 5.01 -2.70
N PHE A 20 2.05 4.66 -3.61
CA PHE A 20 3.27 5.43 -3.79
C PHE A 20 3.03 6.83 -4.38
N GLU A 21 1.98 7.01 -5.20
CA GLU A 21 1.55 8.34 -5.65
C GLU A 21 1.09 9.20 -4.47
N LEU A 22 0.31 8.62 -3.55
CA LEU A 22 -0.09 9.30 -2.31
C LEU A 22 1.13 9.60 -1.42
N ALA A 23 2.04 8.65 -1.27
CA ALA A 23 3.25 8.85 -0.46
C ALA A 23 4.15 9.95 -1.00
N GLN A 24 4.27 10.09 -2.31
CA GLN A 24 4.99 11.20 -2.92
C GLN A 24 4.32 12.54 -2.68
N ARG A 25 2.99 12.63 -2.82
CA ARG A 25 2.25 13.87 -2.57
C ARG A 25 2.35 14.33 -1.11
N GLU A 26 2.38 13.37 -0.20
CA GLU A 26 2.41 13.60 1.25
C GLU A 26 3.80 13.35 1.86
N ALA A 27 4.87 13.44 1.06
CA ALA A 27 6.22 13.05 1.47
C ALA A 27 6.67 13.75 2.75
N ASP A 28 6.48 15.07 2.84
CA ASP A 28 6.87 15.87 4.00
C ASP A 28 6.13 15.45 5.27
N ASN A 29 4.82 15.20 5.16
CA ASN A 29 3.98 14.75 6.27
C ASN A 29 4.36 13.34 6.74
N GLN A 30 4.62 12.42 5.80
CA GLN A 30 5.03 11.06 6.14
C GLN A 30 6.41 11.04 6.81
N LEU A 31 7.38 11.78 6.28
CA LEU A 31 8.71 11.90 6.87
C LEU A 31 8.68 12.60 8.23
N LEU A 32 7.79 13.60 8.42
CA LEU A 32 7.59 14.23 9.72
C LEU A 32 7.09 13.23 10.75
N LEU A 33 6.10 12.39 10.40
CA LEU A 33 5.61 11.33 11.29
C LEU A 33 6.72 10.33 11.63
N VAL A 34 7.54 9.92 10.66
CA VAL A 34 8.67 9.00 10.88
C VAL A 34 9.69 9.62 11.83
N LYS A 35 10.12 10.86 11.60
CA LYS A 35 11.08 11.59 12.44
C LYS A 35 10.60 11.74 13.89
N ASN A 36 9.28 11.80 14.10
CA ASN A 36 8.66 11.88 15.42
C ASN A 36 8.29 10.51 16.03
N GLY A 37 8.82 9.41 15.50
CA GLY A 37 8.58 8.06 16.02
C GLY A 37 7.15 7.55 15.82
N LYS A 38 6.38 8.16 14.91
CA LYS A 38 4.97 7.83 14.65
C LYS A 38 4.78 6.85 13.47
N ILE A 39 5.79 6.05 13.14
CA ILE A 39 5.71 5.07 12.05
C ILE A 39 4.54 4.08 12.22
N ARG A 40 4.19 3.72 13.47
CA ARG A 40 3.04 2.87 13.77
C ARG A 40 1.73 3.44 13.23
N VAL A 41 1.57 4.77 13.21
CA VAL A 41 0.37 5.43 12.66
C VAL A 41 0.24 5.14 11.16
N LEU A 42 1.34 5.20 10.40
CA LEU A 42 1.36 4.88 8.98
C LEU A 42 0.99 3.40 8.75
N ILE A 43 1.57 2.49 9.53
CA ILE A 43 1.31 1.05 9.47
C ILE A 43 -0.17 0.76 9.75
N THR A 44 -0.71 1.22 10.88
CA THR A 44 -2.11 0.94 11.25
C THR A 44 -3.10 1.56 10.28
N THR A 45 -2.81 2.76 9.76
CA THR A 45 -3.66 3.41 8.76
C THR A 45 -3.70 2.61 7.47
N PHE A 46 -2.54 2.16 6.98
CA PHE A 46 -2.46 1.31 5.80
C PHE A 46 -3.24 0.00 5.98
N GLN A 47 -3.09 -0.67 7.13
CA GLN A 47 -3.83 -1.90 7.44
C GLN A 47 -5.34 -1.70 7.41
N GLN A 48 -5.84 -0.61 8.02
CA GLN A 48 -7.28 -0.31 8.04
C GLN A 48 -7.81 -0.10 6.62
N VAL A 49 -7.10 0.68 5.80
CA VAL A 49 -7.48 0.92 4.41
C VAL A 49 -7.42 -0.38 3.60
N TYR A 50 -6.37 -1.18 3.77
CA TYR A 50 -6.22 -2.45 3.06
C TYR A 50 -7.33 -3.45 3.42
N ARG A 51 -7.61 -3.64 4.71
CA ARG A 51 -8.72 -4.48 5.19
C ARG A 51 -10.06 -4.02 4.62
N ARG A 52 -10.30 -2.70 4.57
CA ARG A 52 -11.52 -2.14 3.98
C ARG A 52 -11.62 -2.44 2.48
N LEU A 53 -10.54 -2.26 1.74
CA LEU A 53 -10.51 -2.53 0.29
C LEU A 53 -10.73 -4.03 -0.02
N LEU A 54 -10.24 -4.93 0.84
CA LEU A 54 -10.53 -6.36 0.76
C LEU A 54 -12.01 -6.65 1.04
N ALA A 55 -12.57 -6.10 2.13
CA ALA A 55 -13.97 -6.30 2.51
C ALA A 55 -14.95 -5.77 1.44
N GLU A 56 -14.60 -4.69 0.76
CA GLU A 56 -15.38 -4.11 -0.34
C GLU A 56 -15.10 -4.77 -1.71
N SER A 57 -14.30 -5.84 -1.78
CA SER A 57 -13.91 -6.52 -3.03
C SER A 57 -13.30 -5.59 -4.09
N ARG A 58 -12.60 -4.52 -3.65
CA ARG A 58 -12.00 -3.50 -4.52
C ARG A 58 -10.66 -3.92 -5.12
N ILE A 59 -10.06 -4.98 -4.59
CA ILE A 59 -8.73 -5.47 -4.99
C ILE A 59 -8.87 -6.91 -5.49
N LEU A 60 -8.19 -7.21 -6.60
CA LEU A 60 -8.00 -8.58 -7.08
C LEU A 60 -7.01 -9.30 -6.15
N ALA A 61 -7.52 -9.98 -5.13
CA ALA A 61 -6.72 -10.81 -4.22
C ALA A 61 -6.75 -12.28 -4.65
N LYS A 62 -5.57 -12.93 -4.75
CA LYS A 62 -5.49 -14.40 -4.82
C LYS A 62 -5.58 -14.93 -3.38
N ALA A 63 -6.74 -15.44 -2.99
CA ALA A 63 -6.99 -16.04 -1.67
C ALA A 63 -6.21 -17.36 -1.54
N PRO A 64 -5.36 -17.54 -0.50
CA PRO A 64 -5.79 -17.50 0.90
C PRO A 64 -5.03 -16.54 1.83
N LEU A 65 -3.91 -15.95 1.41
CA LEU A 65 -3.02 -15.18 2.30
C LEU A 65 -3.64 -13.87 2.80
N THR A 66 -4.60 -13.29 2.07
CA THR A 66 -5.22 -12.00 2.41
C THR A 66 -6.18 -12.03 3.61
N VAL A 67 -6.43 -13.21 4.20
CA VAL A 67 -7.37 -13.39 5.32
C VAL A 67 -6.64 -13.67 6.65
N GLU A 68 -5.32 -13.86 6.63
CA GLU A 68 -4.53 -14.09 7.83
C GLU A 68 -4.09 -12.74 8.43
N ASP A 69 -4.44 -12.47 9.70
CA ASP A 69 -4.11 -11.19 10.34
C ASP A 69 -2.61 -10.91 10.38
N TYR A 70 -1.78 -11.92 10.62
CA TYR A 70 -0.32 -11.78 10.59
C TYR A 70 0.22 -11.49 9.20
N TYR A 71 -0.44 -11.95 8.13
CA TYR A 71 -0.07 -11.56 6.78
C TYR A 71 -0.34 -10.07 6.54
N ILE A 72 -1.46 -9.53 7.03
CA ILE A 72 -1.77 -8.09 6.90
C ILE A 72 -0.75 -7.25 7.68
N GLU A 73 -0.34 -7.70 8.87
CA GLU A 73 0.74 -7.06 9.65
C GLU A 73 2.06 -7.05 8.88
N PHE A 74 2.49 -8.21 8.37
CA PHE A 74 3.69 -8.36 7.56
C PHE A 74 3.65 -7.47 6.31
N PHE A 75 2.55 -7.53 5.55
CA PHE A 75 2.34 -6.80 4.31
C PHE A 75 2.41 -5.29 4.55
N ALA A 76 1.71 -4.79 5.57
CA ALA A 76 1.74 -3.37 5.93
C ALA A 76 3.13 -2.92 6.37
N GLY A 77 3.81 -3.69 7.22
CA GLY A 77 5.17 -3.39 7.66
C GLY A 77 6.14 -3.29 6.48
N ALA A 78 6.08 -4.23 5.55
CA ALA A 78 6.93 -4.25 4.36
C ALA A 78 6.67 -3.03 3.45
N VAL A 79 5.41 -2.73 3.15
CA VAL A 79 5.05 -1.59 2.27
C VAL A 79 5.44 -0.26 2.89
N ILE A 80 5.15 -0.05 4.19
CA ILE A 80 5.51 1.20 4.87
C ILE A 80 7.03 1.37 4.94
N ASN A 81 7.79 0.32 5.30
CA ASN A 81 9.25 0.42 5.35
C ASN A 81 9.84 0.76 3.97
N LEU A 82 9.36 0.11 2.92
CA LEU A 82 9.77 0.41 1.54
C LEU A 82 9.44 1.85 1.14
N SER A 83 8.26 2.35 1.52
CA SER A 83 7.83 3.74 1.30
C SER A 83 8.76 4.73 1.99
N VAL A 84 9.03 4.53 3.28
CA VAL A 84 9.91 5.40 4.06
C VAL A 84 11.31 5.43 3.46
N THR A 85 11.88 4.25 3.16
CA THR A 85 13.20 4.15 2.52
C THR A 85 13.26 4.90 1.19
N TRP A 86 12.20 4.79 0.38
CA TRP A 86 12.11 5.48 -0.92
C TRP A 86 12.00 7.00 -0.75
N LEU A 87 11.19 7.48 0.20
CA LEU A 87 11.06 8.90 0.53
C LEU A 87 12.37 9.49 1.06
N GLU A 88 13.03 8.81 2.00
CA GLU A 88 14.31 9.26 2.60
C GLU A 88 15.44 9.37 1.58
N ARG A 89 15.38 8.58 0.50
CA ARG A 89 16.33 8.62 -0.62
C ARG A 89 16.00 9.67 -1.68
N GLY A 90 14.99 10.50 -1.45
CA GLY A 90 14.56 11.52 -2.41
C GLY A 90 13.76 10.98 -3.59
N MET A 91 13.08 9.84 -3.41
CA MET A 91 12.19 9.22 -4.40
C MET A 91 12.84 8.97 -5.78
N PRO A 92 13.96 8.21 -5.86
CA PRO A 92 14.70 8.05 -7.11
C PRO A 92 13.93 7.26 -8.19
N GLU A 93 13.05 6.33 -7.80
CA GLU A 93 12.12 5.66 -8.71
C GLU A 93 10.78 6.38 -8.82
N SER A 94 10.09 6.22 -9.96
CA SER A 94 8.70 6.68 -10.09
C SER A 94 7.73 5.85 -9.23
N PRO A 95 6.57 6.41 -8.82
CA PRO A 95 5.55 5.68 -8.08
C PRO A 95 5.11 4.38 -8.77
N ARG A 96 5.00 4.39 -10.11
CA ARG A 96 4.67 3.20 -10.90
C ARG A 96 5.72 2.10 -10.75
N LEU A 97 7.00 2.46 -10.82
CA LEU A 97 8.08 1.48 -10.67
C LEU A 97 8.12 0.94 -9.24
N MET A 98 7.90 1.78 -8.23
CA MET A 98 7.78 1.32 -6.84
C MET A 98 6.59 0.38 -6.64
N GLY A 99 5.44 0.66 -7.26
CA GLY A 99 4.28 -0.22 -7.25
C GLY A 99 4.57 -1.61 -7.82
N GLN A 100 5.30 -1.66 -8.94
CA GLN A 100 5.75 -2.92 -9.54
C GLN A 100 6.74 -3.67 -8.64
N LYS A 101 7.72 -2.97 -8.05
CA LYS A 101 8.71 -3.56 -7.13
C LYS A 101 8.03 -4.18 -5.91
N ALA A 102 7.15 -3.42 -5.25
CA ALA A 102 6.41 -3.88 -4.07
C ALA A 102 5.56 -5.12 -4.39
N SER A 103 4.76 -5.07 -5.47
CA SER A 103 3.94 -6.20 -5.92
C SER A 103 4.80 -7.45 -6.19
N ARG A 104 5.94 -7.30 -6.88
CA ARG A 104 6.85 -8.41 -7.16
C ARG A 104 7.46 -9.04 -5.91
N PHE A 105 7.83 -8.23 -4.91
CA PHE A 105 8.42 -8.74 -3.67
C PHE A 105 7.40 -9.50 -2.83
N LEU A 106 6.15 -9.03 -2.81
CA LEU A 106 5.06 -9.59 -1.98
C LEU A 106 4.37 -10.80 -2.62
N LEU A 107 4.54 -11.01 -3.93
CA LEU A 107 4.06 -12.20 -4.66
C LEU A 107 5.06 -13.37 -4.68
N ARG A 108 6.30 -13.17 -4.22
CA ARG A 108 7.35 -14.20 -4.18
C ARG A 108 7.57 -14.79 -2.79
N THR A 109 6.93 -14.23 -1.77
CA THR A 109 6.82 -14.75 -0.41
C THR A 109 5.60 -15.64 -0.30
#